data_AF-A0A2E7RWK3-F1
#
_entry.id   AF-A0A2E7RWK3-F1
#
_cell.length_a   1.000
_cell.length_b   1.000
_cell.length_c   1.000
_cell.angle_alpha   90.00
_cell.angle_beta   90.00
_cell.angle_gamma   90.00
#
_symmetry.space_group_name_H-M   'P 1'
#
loop_
_entity.id
_entity.type
_entity.pdbx_description
1 polymer ?
#
loop_
_entity_poly.entity_id
_entity_poly.type
_entity_poly.pdbx_seq_one_letter_code
_entity_poly.pdbx_strand_id
1 'polypeptide(L)'
;MKSGKCPKCGSSDLSPRTWTKMAFVKKITCQQCLYVELWADSPEQADVSRRKLVLVYCVVFGITAALVAVPWILALLRDGYN
;
A
#
# COMPACT_ATOMS: atom_id res chain seq x y z
N MET A 1 15.45 -1.81 15.76
CA MET A 1 16.91 -1.89 15.65
C MET A 1 17.46 -0.72 14.83
N LYS A 2 18.04 0.31 15.47
CA LYS A 2 18.74 1.41 14.75
C LYS A 2 20.19 1.06 14.34
N SER A 3 20.77 0.00 14.92
CA SER A 3 22.21 -0.29 14.87
C SER A 3 22.57 -1.66 14.25
N GLY A 4 21.62 -2.33 13.57
CA GLY A 4 21.90 -3.63 12.92
C GLY A 4 22.28 -4.78 13.87
N LYS A 5 22.01 -4.64 15.18
CA LYS A 5 22.26 -5.65 16.21
C LYS A 5 20.98 -5.99 16.95
N CYS A 6 20.83 -7.26 17.33
CA CYS A 6 19.68 -7.72 18.10
C CYS A 6 19.71 -7.15 19.54
N PRO A 7 18.62 -6.53 20.05
CA PRO A 7 18.61 -5.95 21.40
C PRO A 7 18.63 -7.00 22.52
N LYS A 8 18.26 -8.26 22.22
CA LYS A 8 18.30 -9.36 23.20
C LYS A 8 19.63 -10.10 23.22
N CYS A 9 20.15 -10.45 22.05
CA CYS A 9 21.32 -11.35 21.95
C CYS A 9 22.56 -10.67 21.36
N GLY A 10 22.52 -9.37 21.04
CA GLY A 10 23.66 -8.61 20.50
C GLY A 10 24.13 -9.02 19.10
N SER A 11 23.53 -10.08 18.54
CA SER A 11 23.94 -10.69 17.28
C SER A 11 23.65 -9.81 16.06
N SER A 12 24.55 -9.90 15.09
CA SER A 12 24.45 -9.28 13.77
C SER A 12 23.67 -10.16 12.77
N ASP A 13 23.39 -11.42 13.11
CA ASP A 13 22.62 -12.37 12.29
C ASP A 13 21.12 -12.04 12.36
N LEU A 14 20.76 -10.99 11.63
CA LEU A 14 19.39 -10.53 11.45
C LEU A 14 18.88 -11.04 10.10
N SER A 15 17.70 -11.65 10.13
CA SER A 15 16.98 -12.02 8.92
C SER A 15 16.61 -10.77 8.12
N PRO A 16 16.58 -10.83 6.78
CA PRO A 16 16.23 -9.69 5.94
C PRO A 16 14.91 -9.05 6.37
N ARG A 17 14.90 -7.72 6.38
CA ARG A 17 13.74 -6.89 6.73
C ARG A 17 12.57 -7.28 5.81
N THR A 18 11.57 -7.95 6.37
CA THR A 18 10.41 -8.42 5.61
C THR A 18 9.25 -7.45 5.79
N TRP A 19 8.74 -6.94 4.67
CA TRP A 19 7.52 -6.16 4.64
C TRP A 19 6.32 -7.10 4.76
N THR A 20 5.62 -7.06 5.89
CA THR A 20 4.41 -7.87 6.03
C THR A 20 3.24 -7.09 5.44
N LYS A 21 2.80 -7.47 4.23
CA LYS A 21 1.74 -6.78 3.49
C LYS A 21 0.43 -6.65 4.25
N MET A 22 0.14 -7.55 5.21
CA MET A 22 -1.14 -7.57 5.91
C MET A 22 -1.35 -6.43 6.92
N ALA A 23 -0.29 -5.74 7.35
CA ALA A 23 -0.42 -4.75 8.43
C ALA A 23 0.41 -3.47 8.27
N PHE A 24 1.10 -3.25 7.13
CA PHE A 24 2.05 -2.13 6.96
C PHE A 24 3.08 -2.05 8.10
N VAL A 25 3.41 -3.21 8.67
CA VAL A 25 4.39 -3.33 9.75
C VAL A 25 5.64 -3.94 9.14
N LYS A 26 6.77 -3.27 9.37
CA LYS A 26 8.07 -3.83 9.03
C LYS A 26 8.45 -4.81 10.14
N LYS A 27 8.69 -6.06 9.76
CA LYS A 27 9.12 -7.11 10.67
C LYS A 27 10.61 -7.32 10.52
N ILE A 28 11.33 -7.37 11.63
CA ILE A 28 12.69 -7.87 11.68
C ILE A 28 12.76 -9.02 12.68
N THR A 29 13.43 -10.09 12.28
CA THR A 29 13.58 -11.28 13.12
C THR A 29 15.06 -11.58 13.32
N CYS A 30 15.45 -11.85 14.55
CA CYS A 30 16.76 -12.42 14.84
C CYS A 30 16.67 -13.93 14.77
N GLN A 31 17.54 -14.58 13.98
CA GLN A 31 17.49 -16.03 13.78
C GLN A 31 18.08 -16.81 14.97
N GLN A 32 18.96 -16.19 15.77
CA GLN A 32 19.62 -16.87 16.89
C GLN A 32 18.76 -16.96 18.15
N CYS A 33 18.11 -15.85 18.51
CA CYS A 33 17.29 -15.79 19.73
C CYS A 33 15.77 -15.72 19.45
N LEU A 34 15.37 -15.97 18.19
CA LEU A 34 14.00 -15.90 17.67
C LEU A 34 13.24 -14.61 18.02
N TYR A 35 13.98 -13.54 18.34
CA TYR A 35 13.40 -12.27 18.75
C TYR A 35 12.74 -11.58 17.56
N VAL A 36 11.48 -11.20 17.71
CA VAL A 36 10.71 -10.49 16.70
C VAL A 36 10.46 -9.07 17.17
N GLU A 37 10.85 -8.10 16.35
CA GLU A 37 10.55 -6.70 16.57
C GLU A 37 9.67 -6.20 15.43
N LEU A 38 8.51 -5.65 15.81
CA LEU A 38 7.52 -5.09 14.90
C LEU A 38 7.67 -3.57 14.94
N TRP A 39 7.96 -2.98 13.79
CA TRP A 39 8.05 -1.54 13.62
C TRP A 39 6.84 -1.09 12.80
N ALA A 40 5.92 -0.36 13.41
CA ALA A 40 4.92 0.37 12.65
C ALA A 40 5.66 1.42 11.81
N ASP A 41 5.33 1.51 10.51
CA ASP A 41 5.84 2.61 9.70
C ASP A 41 5.39 3.95 10.29
N SER A 42 6.23 4.98 10.14
CA SER A 42 5.88 6.31 10.62
C SER A 42 4.57 6.77 9.94
N PRO A 43 3.70 7.52 10.64
CA PRO A 43 2.44 8.00 10.06
C PRO A 43 2.66 8.77 8.76
N GLU A 44 3.80 9.45 8.63
CA GLU A 44 4.20 10.23 7.45
C GLU A 44 4.30 9.37 6.17
N GLN A 45 4.78 8.12 6.24
CA GLN A 45 4.85 7.24 5.06
C GLN A 45 3.48 6.63 4.72
N ALA A 46 2.61 6.45 5.73
CA ALA A 46 1.24 5.97 5.52
C ALA A 46 0.39 7.00 4.76
N ASP A 47 0.56 8.29 5.08
CA ASP A 47 -0.18 9.38 4.44
C ASP A 47 0.20 9.56 2.96
N VAL A 48 1.48 9.46 2.61
CA VAL A 48 1.94 9.53 1.21
C VAL A 48 1.36 8.37 0.39
N SER A 49 1.32 7.17 0.96
CA SER A 49 0.78 5.99 0.29
C SER A 49 -0.73 6.12 0.06
N ARG A 50 -1.48 6.63 1.06
CA ARG A 50 -2.91 6.93 0.92
C ARG A 50 -3.19 7.95 -0.17
N ARG A 51 -2.44 9.06 -0.24
CA ARG A 51 -2.63 10.08 -1.29
C ARG A 51 -2.45 9.51 -2.69
N LYS A 52 -1.42 8.69 -2.89
CA LYS A 52 -1.21 8.00 -4.18
C LYS A 52 -2.36 7.05 -4.51
N LEU A 53 -2.84 6.28 -3.52
CA LEU A 53 -3.97 5.37 -3.70
C LEU A 53 -5.26 6.13 -4.08
N VAL A 54 -5.54 7.25 -3.41
CA VAL A 54 -6.70 8.11 -3.70
C VAL A 54 -6.62 8.67 -5.12
N LEU A 55 -5.44 9.16 -5.54
CA LEU A 55 -5.27 9.66 -6.92
C LEU A 55 -5.51 8.57 -7.96
N VAL A 56 -4.93 7.38 -7.76
CA VAL A 56 -5.17 6.23 -8.65
C VAL A 56 -6.66 5.87 -8.69
N TYR A 57 -7.31 5.83 -7.52
CA TYR A 57 -8.73 5.54 -7.43
C TYR A 57 -9.59 6.57 -8.18
N CYS A 58 -9.34 7.87 -8.01
CA CYS A 58 -10.08 8.92 -8.72
C CYS A 58 -9.92 8.83 -10.24
N VAL A 59 -8.70 8.55 -10.73
CA VAL A 59 -8.43 8.38 -12.16
C VAL A 59 -9.18 7.17 -12.72
N VAL A 60 -9.09 6.01 -12.05
CA VAL A 60 -9.78 4.80 -12.47
C VAL A 60 -11.29 5.01 -12.47
N PHE A 61 -11.83 5.59 -11.39
CA PHE A 61 -13.25 5.88 -11.27
C PHE A 61 -13.75 6.82 -12.38
N GLY A 62 -13.00 7.89 -12.69
CA GLY A 62 -13.34 8.81 -13.77
C GLY A 62 -13.38 8.13 -15.14
N ILE A 63 -12.40 7.27 -15.44
CA ILE A 63 -12.37 6.50 -16.70
C ILE A 63 -13.56 5.53 -16.76
N THR A 64 -13.82 4.78 -15.70
CA THR A 64 -14.95 3.84 -15.66
C THR A 64 -16.29 4.58 -15.81
N ALA A 65 -16.46 5.70 -15.13
CA ALA A 65 -17.67 6.52 -15.24
C ALA A 65 -17.85 7.06 -16.67
N ALA A 66 -16.79 7.52 -17.33
CA ALA A 66 -16.84 7.96 -18.72
C ALA A 66 -17.20 6.80 -19.67
N LEU A 67 -16.59 5.63 -19.51
CA LEU A 67 -16.89 4.45 -20.33
C LEU A 67 -18.32 3.96 -20.17
N VAL A 68 -18.97 4.19 -19.03
CA VAL A 68 -20.38 3.84 -18.82
C VAL A 68 -21.30 4.97 -19.29
N ALA A 69 -20.99 6.22 -18.99
CA ALA A 69 -21.83 7.37 -19.30
C ALA A 69 -21.85 7.68 -20.81
N VAL A 70 -20.70 7.59 -21.50
CA VAL A 70 -20.60 7.95 -22.92
C VAL A 70 -21.49 7.08 -23.81
N PRO A 71 -21.52 5.73 -23.69
CA PRO A 71 -22.44 4.91 -24.46
C PRO A 71 -23.91 5.22 -24.20
N TRP A 72 -24.28 5.51 -22.96
CA TRP A 72 -25.66 5.89 -22.60
C TRP A 72 -26.05 7.23 -23.20
N ILE A 73 -25.16 8.23 -23.15
CA ILE A 73 -25.39 9.55 -23.74
C ILE A 73 -25.49 9.43 -25.27
N LEU A 74 -24.62 8.62 -25.90
CA LEU A 74 -24.67 8.38 -27.34
C LEU A 74 -25.95 7.65 -27.77
N ALA A 75 -26.45 6.71 -26.95
CA ALA A 75 -27.72 6.04 -27.18
C ALA A 75 -28.90 7.02 -27.11
N LEU A 76 -28.95 7.87 -26.07
CA LEU A 76 -29.98 8.91 -25.94
C LEU A 76 -29.99 9.91 -27.10
N LEU A 77 -28.81 10.33 -27.58
CA LEU A 77 -28.70 11.20 -28.75
C LEU A 77 -29.14 10.53 -30.05
N ARG A 78 -28.97 9.20 -30.16
CA ARG A 78 -29.42 8.44 -31.33
C ARG A 78 -30.94 8.30 -31.37
N ASP A 79 -31.57 8.00 -30.23
CA ASP A 79 -33.03 7.88 -30.14
C ASP A 79 -33.75 9.24 -30.26
N GLY A 80 -33.08 10.34 -29.91
CA GLY A 80 -33.61 11.69 -30.14
C GLY A 80 -33.45 12.23 -31.57
N TYR A 81 -32.66 11.55 -32.41
CA TYR A 81 -32.40 11.96 -33.80
C TYR A 81 -33.22 11.15 -34.84
N ASN A 82 -33.69 9.95 -34.48
CA ASN A 82 -34.64 9.14 -35.28
C ASN A 82 -36.09 9.49 -34.93
#